data_AF-I7CIZ3-F1
#
_entry.id   AF-I7CIZ3-F1
#
_cell.length_a   1.000
_cell.length_b   1.000
_cell.length_c   1.000
_cell.angle_alpha   90.00
_cell.angle_beta   90.00
_cell.angle_gamma   90.00
#
_symmetry.space_group_name_H-M   'P 1'
#
loop_
_entity.id
_entity.type
_entity.pdbx_description
1 polymer ?
#
loop_
_entity_poly.entity_id
_entity_poly.type
_entity_poly.pdbx_seq_one_letter_code
_entity_poly.pdbx_strand_id
1 'polypeptide(L)'
;MTWLGKSRTYSNEDPPEPLADNTDMSCFLAVVNQERVTKLDGSPVQFYSVYPIYEKEWQYVEEHDPAALLELFQEFDIPRVVDVDRPNVTTLV
;
A
#
# COMPACT_ATOMS: atom_id res chain seq x y z
N MET A 1 -4.85 8.23 -18.26
CA MET A 1 -4.87 7.90 -16.82
C MET A 1 -4.93 6.39 -16.70
N THR A 2 -4.11 5.77 -15.85
CA THR A 2 -4.20 4.32 -15.59
C THR A 2 -5.43 4.04 -14.73
N TRP A 3 -5.96 2.81 -14.79
CA TRP A 3 -7.12 2.39 -13.99
C TRP A 3 -6.87 2.40 -12.46
N LEU A 4 -5.60 2.45 -12.05
CA LEU A 4 -5.16 2.53 -10.65
C LEU A 4 -4.75 3.94 -10.18
N GLY A 5 -4.68 4.94 -11.06
CA GLY A 5 -4.25 6.29 -10.67
C GLY A 5 -2.82 6.35 -10.11
N LYS A 6 -2.53 7.32 -9.24
CA LYS A 6 -1.22 7.46 -8.57
C LYS A 6 -1.08 6.55 -7.34
N SER A 7 -2.19 6.24 -6.70
CA SER A 7 -2.26 5.33 -5.57
C SER A 7 -3.68 4.80 -5.44
N ARG A 8 -3.82 3.62 -4.84
CA ARG A 8 -5.12 3.01 -4.58
C ARG A 8 -5.04 1.98 -3.46
N THR A 9 -6.10 1.90 -2.66
CA THR A 9 -6.30 0.87 -1.65
C THR A 9 -7.29 -0.19 -2.15
N TYR A 10 -7.12 -1.42 -1.71
CA TYR A 10 -8.05 -2.53 -1.96
C TYR A 10 -7.87 -3.59 -0.88
N SER A 11 -8.96 -4.27 -0.53
CA SER A 11 -8.95 -5.37 0.43
C SER A 11 -8.51 -6.68 -0.23
N ASN A 12 -8.03 -7.63 0.58
CA ASN A 12 -7.75 -8.99 0.13
C ASN A 12 -9.04 -9.72 -0.30
N GLU A 13 -10.09 -9.58 0.53
CA GLU A 13 -11.44 -10.10 0.33
C GLU A 13 -12.47 -8.99 0.62
N ASP A 14 -13.75 -9.22 0.35
CA ASP A 14 -14.84 -8.31 0.74
C ASP A 14 -15.90 -9.09 1.54
N PRO A 15 -15.87 -9.01 2.89
CA PRO A 15 -15.11 -8.07 3.74
C PRO A 15 -13.60 -8.38 3.86
N PRO A 16 -12.75 -7.45 4.35
CA PRO A 16 -11.32 -7.68 4.50
C PRO A 16 -10.98 -8.88 5.38
N GLU A 17 -10.16 -9.80 4.86
CA GLU A 17 -9.63 -10.97 5.58
C GLU A 17 -8.10 -10.97 5.59
N PRO A 18 -7.45 -11.51 6.63
CA PRO A 18 -6.00 -11.66 6.70
C PRO A 18 -5.36 -12.25 5.44
N LEU A 19 -4.21 -11.72 5.04
CA LEU A 19 -3.45 -12.18 3.87
C LEU A 19 -2.83 -13.57 4.06
N ALA A 20 -2.56 -13.95 5.30
CA ALA A 20 -2.03 -15.25 5.70
C ALA A 20 -2.30 -15.51 7.19
N ASP A 21 -2.17 -16.76 7.64
CA ASP A 21 -2.44 -17.18 9.02
C ASP A 21 -1.58 -16.49 10.09
N ASN A 22 -0.47 -15.86 9.70
CA ASN A 22 0.52 -15.28 10.61
C ASN A 22 0.57 -13.74 10.57
N THR A 23 -0.43 -13.06 10.02
CA THR A 23 -0.48 -11.59 9.99
C THR A 23 -1.92 -11.09 9.94
N ASP A 24 -2.23 -9.99 10.63
CA ASP A 24 -3.54 -9.34 10.55
C ASP A 24 -3.64 -8.30 9.41
N MET A 25 -2.60 -8.18 8.56
CA MET A 25 -2.70 -7.37 7.36
C MET A 25 -3.72 -7.99 6.42
N SER A 26 -4.73 -7.21 6.02
CA SER A 26 -5.90 -7.67 5.27
C SER A 26 -6.23 -6.82 4.04
N CYS A 27 -5.45 -5.76 3.81
CA CYS A 27 -5.61 -4.82 2.72
C CYS A 27 -4.27 -4.54 2.03
N PHE A 28 -4.34 -3.84 0.91
CA PHE A 28 -3.20 -3.41 0.13
C PHE A 28 -3.28 -1.92 -0.19
N LEU A 29 -2.12 -1.26 -0.18
CA LEU A 29 -1.90 0.05 -0.78
C LEU A 29 -0.97 -0.10 -1.99
N ALA A 30 -1.45 0.22 -3.18
CA ALA A 30 -0.62 0.37 -4.37
C ALA A 30 -0.20 1.83 -4.53
N VAL A 31 1.09 2.07 -4.77
CA VAL A 31 1.68 3.40 -5.01
C VAL A 31 2.51 3.37 -6.27
N VAL A 32 2.29 4.36 -7.13
CA VAL A 32 2.98 4.47 -8.42
C VAL A 32 4.48 4.70 -8.25
N ASN A 33 5.31 3.94 -8.97
CA ASN A 33 6.74 4.20 -9.06
C ASN A 33 7.01 5.36 -10.03
N GLN A 34 8.07 6.12 -9.77
CA GLN A 34 8.44 7.28 -10.61
C GLN A 34 9.23 6.90 -11.87
N GLU A 35 9.59 5.62 -12.00
CA GLU A 35 10.36 5.09 -13.12
C GLU A 35 9.57 5.19 -14.43
N ARG A 36 10.26 5.61 -15.50
CA ARG A 36 9.69 5.69 -16.86
C ARG A 36 10.22 4.53 -17.67
N VAL A 37 9.36 3.54 -17.91
CA VAL A 37 9.66 2.39 -18.75
C VAL A 37 8.72 2.38 -19.93
N THR A 38 9.22 2.01 -21.10
CA THR A 38 8.43 1.89 -22.34
C THR A 38 8.60 0.50 -22.92
N LYS A 39 7.52 -0.04 -23.49
CA LYS A 39 7.57 -1.27 -24.27
C LYS A 39 8.30 -1.03 -25.60
N LEU A 40 8.56 -2.12 -26.33
CA LEU A 40 9.18 -2.07 -27.67
C LEU A 40 8.34 -1.27 -28.68
N ASP A 41 7.01 -1.22 -28.50
CA ASP A 41 6.10 -0.43 -29.34
C ASP A 41 6.01 1.06 -28.93
N GLY A 42 6.80 1.48 -27.94
CA GLY A 42 6.82 2.85 -27.42
C GLY A 42 5.72 3.18 -26.41
N SER A 43 4.80 2.26 -26.11
CA SER A 43 3.77 2.49 -25.09
C SER A 43 4.38 2.50 -23.67
N PRO A 44 3.90 3.36 -22.75
CA PRO A 44 4.42 3.44 -21.39
C PRO A 44 4.02 2.21 -20.56
N VAL A 45 4.93 1.81 -19.66
CA VAL A 45 4.70 0.82 -18.60
C VAL A 45 4.78 1.55 -17.27
N GLN A 46 3.72 1.40 -16.46
CA GLN A 46 3.66 1.98 -15.13
C GLN A 46 3.85 0.86 -14.10
N PHE A 47 4.89 1.00 -13.28
CA PHE A 47 5.12 0.12 -12.13
C PHE A 47 4.46 0.69 -10.88
N TYR A 48 4.02 -0.21 -10.00
CA TYR A 48 3.48 0.11 -8.69
C TYR A 48 4.22 -0.70 -7.63
N SER A 49 4.56 -0.06 -6.53
CA SER A 49 4.92 -0.74 -5.29
C SER A 49 3.63 -1.07 -4.53
N VAL A 50 3.52 -2.29 -4.01
CA VAL A 50 2.35 -2.75 -3.27
C VAL A 50 2.76 -3.02 -1.83
N TYR A 51 2.04 -2.40 -0.90
CA TYR A 51 2.24 -2.51 0.53
C TYR A 51 1.08 -3.29 1.12
N PRO A 52 1.32 -4.46 1.74
CA PRO A 52 0.37 -5.06 2.68
C PRO A 52 0.12 -4.09 3.84
N ILE A 53 -1.14 -3.79 4.11
CA ILE A 53 -1.56 -2.88 5.18
C ILE A 53 -2.67 -3.49 6.02
N TYR A 54 -2.76 -3.05 7.28
CA TYR A 54 -3.87 -3.41 8.16
C TYR A 54 -5.15 -2.70 7.73
N GLU A 55 -6.32 -3.27 8.06
CA GLU A 55 -7.61 -2.64 7.77
C GLU A 55 -7.71 -1.20 8.34
N LYS A 56 -7.17 -0.98 9.55
CA LYS A 56 -7.11 0.36 10.16
C LYS A 56 -6.22 1.33 9.40
N GLU A 57 -5.12 0.86 8.83
CA GLU A 57 -4.25 1.67 7.96
C GLU A 57 -4.98 2.03 6.66
N TRP A 58 -5.82 1.13 6.13
CA TRP A 58 -6.69 1.45 4.99
C TRP A 58 -7.73 2.51 5.36
N GLN A 59 -8.43 2.36 6.49
CA GLN A 59 -9.39 3.35 6.98
C GLN A 59 -8.73 4.73 7.19
N TYR A 60 -7.50 4.74 7.73
CA TYR A 60 -6.72 5.96 7.89
C TYR A 60 -6.44 6.67 6.55
N VAL A 61 -6.14 5.90 5.50
CA VAL A 61 -5.95 6.42 4.12
C VAL A 61 -7.24 7.01 3.55
N GLU A 62 -8.41 6.43 3.83
CA GLU A 62 -9.71 6.98 3.41
C GLU A 62 -10.03 8.32 4.10
N GLU A 63 -9.61 8.48 5.35
CA GLU A 63 -9.85 9.70 6.14
C GLU A 63 -8.87 10.84 5.84
N HIS A 64 -7.64 10.52 5.46
CA HIS A 64 -6.56 11.49 5.26
C HIS A 64 -6.15 11.53 3.78
N ASP A 65 -5.12 10.76 3.42
CA ASP A 65 -4.72 10.39 2.07
C ASP A 65 -3.63 9.30 2.15
N PRO A 66 -3.23 8.69 1.01
CA PRO A 66 -2.14 7.72 1.00
C PRO A 66 -0.77 8.28 1.40
N ALA A 67 -0.53 9.59 1.24
CA ALA A 67 0.75 10.21 1.55
C ALA A 67 0.96 10.29 3.07
N ALA A 68 -0.08 10.59 3.84
CA ALA A 68 -0.05 10.61 5.30
C ALA A 68 0.37 9.25 5.89
N LEU A 69 -0.16 8.14 5.37
CA LEU A 69 0.26 6.80 5.81
C LEU A 69 1.73 6.52 5.46
N LEU A 70 2.19 6.95 4.27
CA LEU A 70 3.59 6.80 3.85
C LEU A 70 4.56 7.67 4.68
N GLU A 71 4.10 8.80 5.21
CA GLU A 71 4.84 9.62 6.17
C GLU A 71 4.98 8.89 7.51
N LEU A 72 3.91 8.28 8.03
CA LEU A 72 3.98 7.43 9.22
C LEU A 72 4.92 6.23 9.02
N PHE A 73 4.90 5.60 7.85
CA PHE A 73 5.84 4.53 7.53
C PHE A 73 7.30 5.00 7.56
N GLN A 74 7.57 6.25 7.16
CA GLN A 74 8.91 6.83 7.27
C GLN A 74 9.27 7.18 8.72
N GLU A 75 8.33 7.73 9.48
CA GLU A 75 8.52 8.09 10.88
C GLU A 75 8.84 6.88 11.77
N PHE A 76 8.15 5.76 11.55
CA PHE A 76 8.32 4.52 12.31
C PHE A 76 9.27 3.51 11.63
N ASP A 77 10.09 3.94 10.68
CA ASP A 77 11.11 3.13 9.98
C ASP A 77 10.54 1.81 9.39
N ILE A 78 9.32 1.83 8.88
CA ILE A 78 8.68 0.66 8.27
C ILE A 78 9.44 0.28 6.99
N PRO A 79 9.94 -0.97 6.89
CA PRO A 79 10.72 -1.37 5.73
C PRO A 79 9.88 -1.40 4.45
N ARG A 80 10.51 -1.16 3.30
CA ARG A 80 9.89 -1.33 1.97
C ARG A 80 9.83 -2.79 1.51
N VAL A 81 10.17 -3.73 2.37
CA VAL A 81 9.97 -5.16 2.18
C VAL A 81 8.84 -5.61 3.09
N VAL A 82 8.20 -6.73 2.77
CA VAL A 82 7.15 -7.29 3.63
C VAL A 82 7.79 -7.82 4.91
N ASP A 83 7.41 -7.21 6.02
CA ASP A 83 7.68 -7.69 7.38
C ASP A 83 6.32 -7.99 8.03
N VAL A 84 6.05 -9.27 8.27
CA VAL A 84 4.76 -9.75 8.80
C VAL A 84 4.54 -9.36 10.26
N ASP A 85 5.63 -9.09 10.98
CA ASP A 85 5.63 -8.78 12.41
C ASP A 85 5.73 -7.26 12.67
N ARG A 86 5.74 -6.43 11.62
CA ARG A 86 5.79 -4.96 11.78
C ARG A 86 4.57 -4.47 12.57
N PRO A 87 4.69 -3.40 13.36
CA PRO A 87 3.54 -2.83 14.02
C PRO A 87 2.58 -2.17 13.02
N ASN A 88 1.31 -2.08 13.41
CA ASN A 88 0.35 -1.19 12.77
C ASN A 88 0.62 0.25 13.21
N VAL A 89 1.00 1.13 12.27
CA VAL A 89 1.41 2.50 12.62
C VAL A 89 0.26 3.37 13.12
N THR A 90 -0.99 3.07 12.76
CA THR A 90 -2.15 3.82 13.28
C THR A 90 -2.46 3.50 14.74
N THR A 91 -1.81 2.51 15.33
CA THR A 91 -1.92 2.19 16.76
C THR A 91 -0.83 2.85 17.60
N LEU A 92 0.12 3.52 16.95
CA LEU A 92 1.25 4.22 17.56
C LEU A 92 1.04 5.74 17.65
N VAL A 93 -0.03 6.25 17.02
CA VAL A 93 -0.41 7.67 16.96
C VAL A 93 -1.72 7.94 17.70
#